data_AF-A0A8H4X9Z4-F1
#
_entry.id   AF-A0A8H4X9Z4-F1
#
_cell.length_a   1.000
_cell.length_b   1.000
_cell.length_c   1.000
_cell.angle_alpha   90.00
_cell.angle_beta   90.00
_cell.angle_gamma   90.00
#
_symmetry.space_group_name_H-M   'P 1'
#
loop_
_entity.id
_entity.type
_entity.pdbx_description
1 polymer ?
#
loop_
_entity_poly.entity_id
_entity_poly.type
_entity_poly.pdbx_seq_one_letter_code
_entity_poly.pdbx_strand_id
1 'polypeptide(L)'
;MAPSFTFLNVSNAPGLGPKEAKQMRAHITKTNFAKRRQRLAKEKQSNEITQWSKDSTLTRPGEGWRLMQKWVEAALDPGSDSQLTSMADPIFSPIGYLLHNFRPLIFPAGTGAPGSAREKEWINLLESEPALVEASVSIALRHCPKHRNTCGPREAAIRKGRAIKLINQRLDTPAGLTDGVLGAVFTLTYAELLGSDAEARNVHVQGLAQMVRVRRSSGNNTIPLWFCDFLLYDSIGHTIFSAGYSNLPLIQALRNEDDPDQADVAKVRLGINKLRQSIDEYYTSSALRQDVAIVIGFEVERLQFEIDTLLGNQENYIRSLHNSLQLFLLLLWPVEEPSRLEVPAEELKNALLQPHIRLCSSAQLLVWQLFVGAAAAKQQSETLAWFVTRLRELLTSMSVTGWDKILEILTRAFTPDARLLARFKTIWQEVYYS
;
A
#
# COMPACT_ATOMS: atom_id res chain seq x y z
N MET A 1 -31.95 -8.59 -17.23
CA MET A 1 -31.09 -9.69 -16.75
C MET A 1 -30.10 -9.12 -15.75
N ALA A 2 -29.85 -9.80 -14.63
CA ALA A 2 -28.87 -9.35 -13.64
C ALA A 2 -27.46 -9.86 -14.01
N PRO A 3 -26.39 -9.05 -13.85
CA PRO A 3 -25.01 -9.51 -14.01
C PRO A 3 -24.60 -10.34 -12.78
N SER A 4 -24.17 -11.58 -12.98
CA SER A 4 -23.67 -12.43 -11.90
C SER A 4 -22.17 -12.22 -11.72
N PHE A 5 -21.77 -11.80 -10.51
CA PHE A 5 -20.38 -11.79 -10.05
C PHE A 5 -20.06 -13.10 -9.34
N THR A 6 -18.81 -13.55 -9.36
CA THR A 6 -18.41 -14.79 -8.67
C THR A 6 -16.98 -14.72 -8.18
N PHE A 7 -16.83 -14.70 -6.85
CA PHE A 7 -15.62 -15.12 -6.16
C PHE A 7 -15.90 -16.47 -5.46
N LEU A 8 -14.84 -17.21 -5.12
CA LEU A 8 -14.90 -18.45 -4.35
C LEU A 8 -15.52 -18.18 -2.95
N ASN A 9 -16.36 -19.01 -2.32
CA ASN A 9 -17.17 -20.18 -2.71
C ASN A 9 -18.10 -20.50 -1.49
N VAL A 10 -19.27 -21.14 -1.51
CA VAL A 10 -20.14 -21.77 -2.54
C VAL A 10 -21.62 -21.58 -2.14
N SER A 11 -22.56 -21.37 -3.06
CA SER A 11 -23.99 -21.78 -2.97
C SER A 11 -24.74 -21.45 -4.28
N ASN A 12 -25.91 -22.07 -4.49
CA ASN A 12 -26.60 -22.06 -5.78
C ASN A 12 -27.31 -20.72 -6.11
N ALA A 13 -26.88 -20.02 -7.16
CA ALA A 13 -27.61 -18.91 -7.79
C ALA A 13 -27.43 -18.89 -9.32
N PRO A 14 -28.48 -18.58 -10.12
CA PRO A 14 -28.38 -18.44 -11.58
C PRO A 14 -28.08 -16.99 -12.00
N GLY A 15 -27.44 -16.70 -13.13
CA GLY A 15 -26.79 -17.61 -14.09
C GLY A 15 -26.27 -16.85 -15.32
N LEU A 16 -25.02 -17.11 -15.72
CA LEU A 16 -24.39 -16.49 -16.90
C LEU A 16 -24.85 -17.14 -18.22
N GLY A 17 -24.69 -16.39 -19.33
CA GLY A 17 -25.00 -16.86 -20.68
C GLY A 17 -24.27 -18.16 -21.07
N PRO A 18 -24.85 -19.04 -21.92
CA PRO A 18 -24.31 -20.39 -22.15
C PRO A 18 -22.89 -20.43 -22.73
N LYS A 19 -22.50 -19.43 -23.52
CA LYS A 19 -21.21 -19.36 -24.22
C LYS A 19 -20.12 -18.83 -23.28
N GLU A 20 -20.46 -17.83 -22.49
CA GLU A 20 -19.64 -17.16 -21.48
C GLU A 20 -19.39 -18.13 -20.32
N ALA A 21 -20.44 -18.80 -19.84
CA ALA A 21 -20.34 -19.85 -18.84
C ALA A 21 -19.61 -21.10 -19.34
N LYS A 22 -19.53 -21.34 -20.66
CA LYS A 22 -18.70 -22.41 -21.27
C LYS A 22 -17.23 -22.00 -21.35
N GLN A 23 -16.93 -20.74 -21.70
CA GLN A 23 -15.57 -20.20 -21.69
C GLN A 23 -15.00 -20.10 -20.27
N MET A 24 -15.78 -19.58 -19.32
CA MET A 24 -15.42 -19.51 -17.90
C MET A 24 -15.19 -20.91 -17.31
N ARG A 25 -16.09 -21.87 -17.54
CA ARG A 25 -15.88 -23.26 -17.12
C ARG A 25 -14.64 -23.87 -17.78
N ALA A 26 -14.41 -23.66 -19.08
CA ALA A 26 -13.20 -24.14 -19.75
C ALA A 26 -11.91 -23.54 -19.14
N HIS A 27 -11.92 -22.27 -18.72
CA HIS A 27 -10.80 -21.62 -18.05
C HIS A 27 -10.58 -22.19 -16.63
N ILE A 28 -11.63 -22.22 -15.79
CA ILE A 28 -11.58 -22.79 -14.43
C ILE A 28 -11.15 -24.26 -14.46
N THR A 29 -11.69 -25.05 -15.38
CA THR A 29 -11.33 -26.46 -15.56
C THR A 29 -9.88 -26.62 -16.04
N LYS A 30 -9.38 -25.77 -16.95
CA LYS A 30 -7.95 -25.75 -17.32
C LYS A 30 -7.06 -25.42 -16.12
N THR A 31 -7.41 -24.39 -15.33
CA THR A 31 -6.66 -23.99 -14.14
C THR A 31 -6.68 -25.05 -13.04
N ASN A 32 -7.82 -25.69 -12.80
CA ASN A 32 -7.94 -26.78 -11.83
C ASN A 32 -7.20 -28.05 -12.29
N PHE A 33 -7.22 -28.39 -13.59
CA PHE A 33 -6.37 -29.47 -14.10
C PHE A 33 -4.87 -29.10 -14.09
N ALA A 34 -4.50 -27.82 -14.24
CA ALA A 34 -3.11 -27.38 -14.07
C ALA A 34 -2.66 -27.48 -12.60
N LYS A 35 -3.44 -26.94 -11.65
CA LYS A 35 -3.19 -27.07 -10.20
C LYS A 35 -3.21 -28.55 -9.75
N ARG A 36 -4.03 -29.44 -10.37
CA ARG A 36 -4.00 -30.90 -10.15
C ARG A 36 -2.76 -31.58 -10.73
N ARG A 37 -2.33 -31.24 -11.96
CA ARG A 37 -1.06 -31.76 -12.53
C ARG A 37 0.15 -31.33 -11.70
N GLN A 38 0.16 -30.10 -11.19
CA GLN A 38 1.20 -29.63 -10.26
C GLN A 38 1.18 -30.37 -8.91
N ARG A 39 0.00 -30.72 -8.37
CA ARG A 39 -0.08 -31.60 -7.18
C ARG A 39 0.52 -32.97 -7.48
N LEU A 40 0.08 -33.65 -8.52
CA LEU A 40 0.56 -34.99 -8.88
C LEU A 40 2.07 -35.01 -9.16
N ALA A 41 2.62 -33.98 -9.80
CA ALA A 41 4.07 -33.84 -10.00
C ALA A 41 4.82 -33.64 -8.67
N LYS A 42 4.30 -32.81 -7.76
CA LYS A 42 4.89 -32.60 -6.42
C LYS A 42 4.74 -33.80 -5.50
N GLU A 43 3.65 -34.56 -5.62
CA GLU A 43 3.41 -35.81 -4.89
C GLU A 43 4.36 -36.93 -5.38
N LYS A 44 4.64 -36.99 -6.68
CA LYS A 44 5.65 -37.90 -7.23
C LYS A 44 7.06 -37.53 -6.74
N GLN A 45 7.45 -36.25 -6.85
CA GLN A 45 8.71 -35.76 -6.30
C GLN A 45 8.82 -35.95 -4.78
N SER A 46 7.73 -35.77 -4.00
CA SER A 46 7.80 -36.00 -2.56
C SER A 46 8.03 -37.47 -2.24
N ASN A 47 7.38 -38.39 -2.95
CA ASN A 47 7.58 -39.83 -2.73
C ASN A 47 9.01 -40.27 -3.11
N GLU A 48 9.59 -39.69 -4.17
CA GLU A 48 10.99 -39.89 -4.56
C GLU A 48 11.96 -39.31 -3.50
N ILE A 49 11.67 -38.14 -2.91
CA ILE A 49 12.48 -37.51 -1.85
C ILE A 49 12.37 -38.22 -0.49
N THR A 50 11.18 -38.72 -0.11
CA THR A 50 10.92 -39.42 1.15
C THR A 50 11.72 -40.74 1.26
N GLN A 51 12.20 -41.29 0.15
CA GLN A 51 13.06 -42.47 0.15
C GLN A 51 14.54 -42.17 0.45
N TRP A 52 14.99 -40.91 0.41
CA TRP A 52 16.41 -40.54 0.58
C TRP A 52 16.73 -39.79 1.87
N SER A 53 15.90 -38.83 2.31
CA SER A 53 16.26 -37.94 3.44
C SER A 53 15.45 -38.22 4.71
N LYS A 54 16.03 -39.04 5.58
CA LYS A 54 16.00 -38.73 7.02
C LYS A 54 16.99 -37.59 7.29
N ASP A 55 16.90 -36.99 8.48
CA ASP A 55 17.74 -35.88 8.97
C ASP A 55 17.81 -34.61 8.09
N SER A 56 16.92 -33.67 8.36
CA SER A 56 17.25 -32.22 8.49
C SER A 56 16.00 -31.40 8.85
N THR A 57 16.07 -30.67 9.96
CA THR A 57 14.99 -29.79 10.46
C THR A 57 15.18 -28.35 10.00
N LEU A 58 14.51 -27.96 8.91
CA LEU A 58 14.41 -26.57 8.45
C LEU A 58 12.99 -26.27 7.95
N THR A 59 12.33 -25.30 8.59
CA THR A 59 10.92 -24.95 8.37
C THR A 59 10.72 -24.35 6.98
N ARG A 60 9.79 -24.91 6.18
CA ARG A 60 9.60 -24.53 4.77
C ARG A 60 8.64 -23.35 4.60
N PRO A 61 8.90 -22.40 3.68
CA PRO A 61 7.92 -21.39 3.27
C PRO A 61 6.76 -22.07 2.53
N GLY A 62 5.63 -22.28 3.22
CA GLY A 62 4.48 -22.98 2.63
C GLY A 62 3.46 -23.59 3.59
N GLU A 63 3.58 -23.42 4.90
CA GLU A 63 2.63 -24.00 5.87
C GLU A 63 1.55 -22.99 6.32
N GLY A 64 1.89 -21.69 6.34
CA GLY A 64 0.98 -20.62 6.76
C GLY A 64 -0.35 -20.58 5.97
N TRP A 65 -0.34 -20.86 4.65
CA TRP A 65 -1.57 -20.86 3.85
C TRP A 65 -2.50 -22.03 4.17
N ARG A 66 -1.97 -23.20 4.55
CA ARG A 66 -2.80 -24.36 4.94
C ARG A 66 -3.50 -24.13 6.27
N LEU A 67 -2.82 -23.45 7.20
CA LEU A 67 -3.43 -22.97 8.44
C LEU A 67 -4.45 -21.87 8.16
N MET A 68 -4.07 -20.83 7.42
CA MET A 68 -4.96 -19.71 7.08
C MET A 68 -6.24 -20.16 6.39
N GLN A 69 -6.17 -21.11 5.45
CA GLN A 69 -7.35 -21.65 4.79
C GLN A 69 -8.27 -22.39 5.79
N LYS A 70 -7.71 -23.23 6.68
CA LYS A 70 -8.49 -23.85 7.78
C LYS A 70 -9.13 -22.81 8.72
N TRP A 71 -8.43 -21.71 9.04
CA TRP A 71 -8.99 -20.66 9.90
C TRP A 71 -10.12 -19.88 9.23
N VAL A 72 -10.05 -19.65 7.91
CA VAL A 72 -11.15 -19.05 7.13
C VAL A 72 -12.33 -20.02 7.00
N GLU A 73 -12.07 -21.31 6.73
CA GLU A 73 -13.11 -22.34 6.68
C GLU A 73 -13.82 -22.51 8.05
N ALA A 74 -13.08 -22.42 9.16
CA ALA A 74 -13.66 -22.42 10.52
C ALA A 74 -14.39 -21.12 10.89
N ALA A 75 -14.06 -19.98 10.28
CA ALA A 75 -14.77 -18.71 10.47
C ALA A 75 -16.04 -18.57 9.61
N LEU A 76 -16.38 -19.61 8.82
CA LEU A 76 -17.64 -19.73 8.09
C LEU A 76 -18.65 -20.67 8.80
N ASP A 77 -18.26 -21.26 9.94
CA ASP A 77 -19.13 -22.08 10.79
C ASP A 77 -20.00 -21.21 11.71
N PRO A 78 -21.35 -21.31 11.66
CA PRO A 78 -22.26 -20.59 12.54
C PRO A 78 -22.02 -20.79 14.04
N GLY A 79 -21.38 -21.90 14.47
CA GLY A 79 -21.02 -22.11 15.88
C GLY A 79 -19.97 -21.13 16.40
N SER A 80 -19.15 -20.55 15.52
CA SER A 80 -17.98 -19.75 15.90
C SER A 80 -18.30 -18.34 16.43
N ASP A 81 -19.48 -17.78 16.14
CA ASP A 81 -19.90 -16.48 16.69
C ASP A 81 -20.00 -16.51 18.23
N SER A 82 -20.26 -17.68 18.83
CA SER A 82 -20.36 -17.87 20.29
C SER A 82 -19.07 -17.59 21.07
N GLN A 83 -17.90 -17.65 20.44
CA GLN A 83 -16.59 -17.43 21.07
C GLN A 83 -15.96 -16.07 20.70
N LEU A 84 -16.59 -15.30 19.83
CA LEU A 84 -16.07 -14.00 19.35
C LEU A 84 -16.63 -12.80 20.12
N THR A 85 -17.56 -13.03 21.05
CA THR A 85 -18.07 -12.03 22.00
C THR A 85 -17.12 -11.75 23.17
N SER A 86 -16.06 -12.55 23.37
CA SER A 86 -15.13 -12.42 24.50
C SER A 86 -14.17 -11.20 24.43
N MET A 87 -14.30 -10.33 23.42
CA MET A 87 -13.70 -9.00 23.41
C MET A 87 -14.76 -7.89 23.26
N ALA A 88 -15.98 -8.12 23.76
CA ALA A 88 -16.95 -7.08 24.07
C ALA A 88 -16.54 -6.29 25.34
N ASP A 89 -15.34 -5.71 25.32
CA ASP A 89 -15.00 -4.62 26.23
C ASP A 89 -15.80 -3.39 25.80
N PRO A 90 -16.75 -2.86 26.61
CA PRO A 90 -17.70 -1.83 26.15
C PRO A 90 -17.06 -0.49 25.75
N ILE A 91 -15.75 -0.33 25.96
CA ILE A 91 -15.04 0.95 25.88
C ILE A 91 -14.57 1.27 24.44
N PHE A 92 -14.45 0.29 23.53
CA PHE A 92 -13.88 0.51 22.19
C PHE A 92 -14.76 0.08 21.02
N SER A 93 -15.44 1.06 20.41
CA SER A 93 -15.97 0.94 19.04
C SER A 93 -14.82 0.62 18.05
N PRO A 94 -15.02 -0.23 17.03
CA PRO A 94 -14.00 -0.48 16.00
C PRO A 94 -13.57 0.79 15.24
N ILE A 95 -14.49 1.75 15.07
CA ILE A 95 -14.20 3.06 14.49
C ILE A 95 -13.39 3.92 15.47
N GLY A 96 -13.69 3.87 16.77
CA GLY A 96 -12.90 4.53 17.81
C GLY A 96 -11.48 3.96 17.95
N TYR A 97 -11.31 2.64 17.78
CA TYR A 97 -9.99 2.01 17.67
C TYR A 97 -9.23 2.53 16.45
N LEU A 98 -9.88 2.56 15.28
CA LEU A 98 -9.30 3.08 14.05
C LEU A 98 -8.85 4.55 14.19
N LEU A 99 -9.73 5.44 14.67
CA LEU A 99 -9.50 6.89 14.73
C LEU A 99 -8.60 7.34 15.90
N HIS A 100 -8.65 6.68 17.06
CA HIS A 100 -7.91 7.13 18.26
C HIS A 100 -6.73 6.23 18.66
N ASN A 101 -6.64 4.99 18.17
CA ASN A 101 -5.56 4.05 18.55
C ASN A 101 -4.64 3.70 17.38
N PHE A 102 -5.21 3.38 16.21
CA PHE A 102 -4.40 3.06 15.03
C PHE A 102 -3.92 4.33 14.32
N ARG A 103 -4.79 5.33 14.15
CA ARG A 103 -4.44 6.59 13.47
C ARG A 103 -3.19 7.29 14.03
N PRO A 104 -3.02 7.53 15.35
CA PRO A 104 -1.90 8.34 15.85
C PRO A 104 -0.53 7.69 15.65
N LEU A 105 -0.48 6.35 15.53
CA LEU A 105 0.73 5.60 15.19
C LEU A 105 1.24 5.95 13.79
N ILE A 106 0.35 6.39 12.89
CA ILE A 106 0.68 6.73 11.51
C ILE A 106 0.69 8.27 11.34
N PHE A 107 -0.36 8.97 11.74
CA PHE A 107 -0.52 10.43 11.61
C PHE A 107 -0.72 11.08 12.99
N PRO A 108 0.28 11.79 13.55
CA PRO A 108 0.26 12.19 14.97
C PRO A 108 -0.68 13.37 15.27
N ALA A 109 -0.98 14.21 14.28
CA ALA A 109 -1.75 15.44 14.46
C ALA A 109 -3.28 15.23 14.55
N GLY A 110 -3.78 14.02 14.26
CA GLY A 110 -5.21 13.75 14.25
C GLY A 110 -5.80 13.53 15.64
N THR A 111 -6.33 14.59 16.27
CA THR A 111 -7.01 14.56 17.59
C THR A 111 -8.38 13.85 17.59
N GLY A 112 -8.66 13.02 16.58
CA GLY A 112 -9.95 12.36 16.35
C GLY A 112 -10.95 13.18 15.53
N ALA A 113 -10.85 14.51 15.52
CA ALA A 113 -11.63 15.38 14.65
C ALA A 113 -11.07 15.39 13.21
N PRO A 114 -11.91 15.60 12.16
CA PRO A 114 -11.42 15.85 10.81
C PRO A 114 -10.78 17.24 10.68
N GLY A 115 -9.55 17.30 10.17
CA GLY A 115 -8.85 18.55 9.83
C GLY A 115 -9.09 19.04 8.40
N SER A 116 -9.86 18.32 7.58
CA SER A 116 -10.27 18.77 6.25
C SER A 116 -11.67 18.29 5.84
N ALA A 117 -12.26 18.91 4.81
CA ALA A 117 -13.56 18.51 4.26
C ALA A 117 -13.53 17.10 3.65
N ARG A 118 -12.54 16.80 2.78
CA ARG A 118 -12.34 15.47 2.18
C ARG A 118 -12.16 14.37 3.23
N GLU A 119 -11.52 14.69 4.35
CA GLU A 119 -11.36 13.77 5.48
C GLU A 119 -12.67 13.56 6.24
N LYS A 120 -13.48 14.61 6.45
CA LYS A 120 -14.83 14.47 7.02
C LYS A 120 -15.72 13.59 6.15
N GLU A 121 -15.67 13.75 4.82
CA GLU A 121 -16.36 12.87 3.87
C GLU A 121 -15.93 11.40 4.03
N TRP A 122 -14.63 11.14 4.21
CA TRP A 122 -14.12 9.79 4.42
C TRP A 122 -14.48 9.20 5.79
N ILE A 123 -14.50 10.00 6.86
CA ILE A 123 -14.97 9.55 8.18
C ILE A 123 -16.46 9.20 8.12
N ASN A 124 -17.29 10.07 7.52
CA ASN A 124 -18.70 9.77 7.25
C ASN A 124 -18.85 8.46 6.44
N LEU A 125 -17.97 8.23 5.47
CA LEU A 125 -17.99 7.03 4.64
C LEU A 125 -17.64 5.77 5.42
N LEU A 126 -16.60 5.83 6.26
CA LEU A 126 -16.21 4.77 7.19
C LEU A 126 -17.36 4.41 8.14
N GLU A 127 -18.06 5.42 8.68
CA GLU A 127 -19.24 5.23 9.53
C GLU A 127 -20.42 4.61 8.76
N SER A 128 -20.59 4.95 7.47
CA SER A 128 -21.70 4.47 6.64
C SER A 128 -21.56 3.04 6.09
N GLU A 129 -20.34 2.49 5.99
CA GLU A 129 -20.09 1.20 5.34
C GLU A 129 -19.36 0.19 6.24
N PRO A 130 -20.08 -0.76 6.86
CA PRO A 130 -19.50 -1.83 7.66
C PRO A 130 -18.40 -2.64 6.95
N ALA A 131 -18.48 -2.82 5.63
CA ALA A 131 -17.44 -3.51 4.87
C ALA A 131 -16.08 -2.76 4.91
N LEU A 132 -16.10 -1.43 4.90
CA LEU A 132 -14.91 -0.57 4.97
C LEU A 132 -14.32 -0.56 6.38
N VAL A 133 -15.16 -0.60 7.41
CA VAL A 133 -14.73 -0.77 8.81
C VAL A 133 -14.00 -2.11 8.99
N GLU A 134 -14.63 -3.23 8.64
CA GLU A 134 -14.05 -4.56 8.83
C GLU A 134 -12.74 -4.75 8.03
N ALA A 135 -12.66 -4.21 6.81
CA ALA A 135 -11.42 -4.22 6.02
C ALA A 135 -10.31 -3.38 6.68
N SER A 136 -10.64 -2.19 7.19
CA SER A 136 -9.67 -1.29 7.84
C SER A 136 -9.18 -1.84 9.17
N VAL A 137 -10.08 -2.41 9.99
CA VAL A 137 -9.76 -3.06 11.28
C VAL A 137 -8.87 -4.28 11.05
N SER A 138 -9.09 -5.06 9.98
CA SER A 138 -8.22 -6.19 9.62
C SER A 138 -6.76 -5.76 9.44
N ILE A 139 -6.50 -4.69 8.67
CA ILE A 139 -5.15 -4.13 8.49
C ILE A 139 -4.63 -3.60 9.82
N ALA A 140 -5.43 -2.81 10.54
CA ALA A 140 -5.03 -2.22 11.81
C ALA A 140 -4.58 -3.30 12.81
N LEU A 141 -5.34 -4.38 13.00
CA LEU A 141 -4.98 -5.47 13.91
C LEU A 141 -3.77 -6.30 13.42
N ARG A 142 -3.61 -6.50 12.11
CA ARG A 142 -2.49 -7.25 11.53
C ARG A 142 -1.16 -6.48 11.64
N HIS A 143 -1.20 -5.16 11.59
CA HIS A 143 -0.02 -4.30 11.54
C HIS A 143 0.20 -3.45 12.82
N CYS A 144 -0.76 -3.40 13.74
CA CYS A 144 -0.59 -2.74 15.04
C CYS A 144 0.35 -3.55 15.95
N PRO A 145 1.40 -2.93 16.52
CA PRO A 145 2.44 -3.67 17.24
C PRO A 145 1.92 -4.38 18.49
N LYS A 146 1.01 -3.72 19.21
CA LYS A 146 0.41 -4.19 20.46
C LYS A 146 -0.34 -5.53 20.32
N HIS A 147 -0.74 -5.92 19.10
CA HIS A 147 -1.49 -7.15 18.83
C HIS A 147 -0.71 -8.17 17.99
N ARG A 148 0.49 -7.83 17.52
CA ARG A 148 1.32 -8.69 16.63
C ARG A 148 1.74 -10.01 17.29
N ASN A 149 1.86 -10.02 18.62
CA ASN A 149 2.29 -11.18 19.43
C ASN A 149 1.13 -11.88 20.17
N THR A 150 -0.13 -11.53 19.89
CA THR A 150 -1.32 -12.08 20.58
C THR A 150 -2.33 -12.60 19.56
N CYS A 151 -3.64 -12.60 19.86
CA CYS A 151 -4.69 -13.10 18.96
C CYS A 151 -4.87 -12.23 17.69
N GLY A 152 -4.18 -11.08 17.58
CA GLY A 152 -4.29 -10.11 16.48
C GLY A 152 -4.28 -10.70 15.07
N PRO A 153 -3.36 -11.62 14.70
CA PRO A 153 -3.35 -12.23 13.37
C PRO A 153 -4.58 -13.11 13.07
N ARG A 154 -5.18 -13.75 14.09
CA ARG A 154 -6.41 -14.55 13.95
C ARG A 154 -7.62 -13.64 13.80
N GLU A 155 -7.76 -12.63 14.67
CA GLU A 155 -8.85 -11.67 14.60
C GLU A 155 -8.80 -10.86 13.29
N ALA A 156 -7.62 -10.43 12.85
CA ALA A 156 -7.43 -9.77 11.55
C ALA A 156 -7.93 -10.63 10.37
N ALA A 157 -7.70 -11.95 10.39
CA ALA A 157 -8.21 -12.87 9.37
C ALA A 157 -9.74 -13.00 9.41
N ILE A 158 -10.35 -13.01 10.61
CA ILE A 158 -11.81 -13.02 10.80
C ILE A 158 -12.43 -11.72 10.26
N ARG A 159 -11.86 -10.55 10.59
CA ARG A 159 -12.29 -9.24 10.08
C ARG A 159 -12.17 -9.14 8.56
N LYS A 160 -11.10 -9.69 7.96
CA LYS A 160 -10.98 -9.82 6.50
C LYS A 160 -12.11 -10.69 5.91
N GLY A 161 -12.43 -11.82 6.52
CA GLY A 161 -13.52 -12.69 6.11
C GLY A 161 -14.89 -12.00 6.17
N ARG A 162 -15.17 -11.27 7.26
CA ARG A 162 -16.37 -10.46 7.43
C ARG A 162 -16.49 -9.35 6.39
N ALA A 163 -15.40 -8.62 6.11
CA ALA A 163 -15.37 -7.62 5.04
C ALA A 163 -15.74 -8.23 3.67
N ILE A 164 -15.13 -9.36 3.31
CA ILE A 164 -15.44 -10.06 2.04
C ILE A 164 -16.90 -10.54 1.98
N LYS A 165 -17.45 -11.05 3.10
CA LYS A 165 -18.86 -11.44 3.20
C LYS A 165 -19.79 -10.26 2.95
N LEU A 166 -19.53 -9.11 3.59
CA LEU A 166 -20.31 -7.88 3.43
C LEU A 166 -20.21 -7.30 2.01
N ILE A 167 -19.02 -7.30 1.40
CA ILE A 167 -18.82 -6.90 0.01
C ILE A 167 -19.66 -7.77 -0.93
N ASN A 168 -19.59 -9.10 -0.80
CA ASN A 168 -20.34 -10.02 -1.65
C ASN A 168 -21.85 -9.79 -1.55
N GLN A 169 -22.39 -9.53 -0.35
CA GLN A 169 -23.81 -9.20 -0.13
C GLN A 169 -24.25 -7.87 -0.79
N ARG A 170 -23.31 -6.98 -1.12
CA ARG A 170 -23.59 -5.73 -1.86
C ARG A 170 -23.51 -5.93 -3.37
N LEU A 171 -22.67 -6.85 -3.86
CA LEU A 171 -22.42 -7.08 -5.29
C LEU A 171 -23.65 -7.64 -6.06
N ASP A 172 -24.65 -8.17 -5.38
CA ASP A 172 -25.88 -8.71 -6.00
C ASP A 172 -26.69 -7.64 -6.79
N THR A 173 -26.44 -6.34 -6.59
CA THR A 173 -27.07 -5.26 -7.36
C THR A 173 -26.07 -4.18 -7.79
N PRO A 174 -26.25 -3.54 -8.97
CA PRO A 174 -25.43 -2.38 -9.36
C PRO A 174 -25.53 -1.20 -8.37
N ALA A 175 -26.66 -1.07 -7.67
CA ALA A 175 -26.86 -0.05 -6.63
C ALA A 175 -25.99 -0.28 -5.38
N GLY A 176 -25.52 -1.52 -5.15
CA GLY A 176 -24.59 -1.84 -4.06
C GLY A 176 -23.14 -1.44 -4.33
N LEU A 177 -22.81 -0.90 -5.51
CA LEU A 177 -21.46 -0.43 -5.88
C LEU A 177 -21.16 0.97 -5.30
N THR A 178 -21.43 1.14 -4.00
CA THR A 178 -21.23 2.40 -3.26
C THR A 178 -19.74 2.76 -3.15
N ASP A 179 -19.46 4.02 -2.85
CA ASP A 179 -18.09 4.50 -2.59
C ASP A 179 -17.43 3.76 -1.41
N GLY A 180 -18.23 3.36 -0.42
CA GLY A 180 -17.77 2.56 0.72
C GLY A 180 -17.34 1.16 0.31
N VAL A 181 -18.09 0.49 -0.56
CA VAL A 181 -17.75 -0.86 -1.05
C VAL A 181 -16.54 -0.81 -1.99
N LEU A 182 -16.42 0.22 -2.84
CA LEU A 182 -15.19 0.49 -3.62
C LEU A 182 -13.99 0.71 -2.68
N GLY A 183 -14.15 1.54 -1.65
CA GLY A 183 -13.14 1.78 -0.62
C GLY A 183 -12.75 0.52 0.16
N ALA A 184 -13.71 -0.36 0.47
CA ALA A 184 -13.47 -1.62 1.18
C ALA A 184 -12.62 -2.59 0.34
N VAL A 185 -12.94 -2.75 -0.96
CA VAL A 185 -12.14 -3.59 -1.87
C VAL A 185 -10.77 -2.98 -2.16
N PHE A 186 -10.65 -1.65 -2.21
CA PHE A 186 -9.34 -0.98 -2.28
C PHE A 186 -8.49 -1.24 -1.02
N THR A 187 -9.10 -1.13 0.16
CA THR A 187 -8.45 -1.46 1.44
C THR A 187 -7.99 -2.93 1.46
N LEU A 188 -8.83 -3.89 1.02
CA LEU A 188 -8.41 -5.29 0.89
C LEU A 188 -7.27 -5.49 -0.11
N THR A 189 -7.32 -4.84 -1.28
CA THR A 189 -6.22 -4.86 -2.26
C THR A 189 -4.88 -4.49 -1.62
N TYR A 190 -4.91 -3.51 -0.73
CA TYR A 190 -3.75 -3.04 0.00
C TYR A 190 -3.34 -3.94 1.18
N ALA A 191 -4.30 -4.60 1.85
CA ALA A 191 -4.01 -5.64 2.85
C ALA A 191 -3.19 -6.81 2.27
N GLU A 192 -3.46 -7.17 1.01
CA GLU A 192 -2.71 -8.21 0.30
C GLU A 192 -1.31 -7.73 -0.12
N LEU A 193 -1.18 -6.45 -0.51
CA LEU A 193 0.12 -5.85 -0.81
C LEU A 193 1.04 -5.81 0.43
N LEU A 194 0.52 -5.38 1.58
CA LEU A 194 1.23 -5.47 2.87
C LEU A 194 1.51 -6.94 3.28
N GLY A 195 0.61 -7.86 2.92
CA GLY A 195 0.78 -9.30 3.09
C GLY A 195 1.76 -9.96 2.11
N SER A 196 2.22 -9.24 1.08
CA SER A 196 2.98 -9.77 -0.07
C SER A 196 2.26 -10.90 -0.85
N ASP A 197 0.93 -10.93 -0.85
CA ASP A 197 0.12 -11.90 -1.61
C ASP A 197 -0.26 -11.34 -2.99
N ALA A 198 0.55 -11.67 -4.00
CA ALA A 198 0.34 -11.19 -5.37
C ALA A 198 -0.88 -11.82 -6.07
N GLU A 199 -1.27 -13.06 -5.75
CA GLU A 199 -2.43 -13.73 -6.38
C GLU A 199 -3.72 -13.08 -5.86
N ALA A 200 -3.86 -12.91 -4.54
CA ALA A 200 -5.01 -12.24 -3.92
C ALA A 200 -5.08 -10.75 -4.27
N ARG A 201 -3.95 -10.02 -4.24
CA ARG A 201 -3.90 -8.61 -4.66
C ARG A 201 -4.43 -8.43 -6.08
N ASN A 202 -3.96 -9.24 -7.04
CA ASN A 202 -4.41 -9.13 -8.42
C ASN A 202 -5.92 -9.44 -8.57
N VAL A 203 -6.45 -10.42 -7.82
CA VAL A 203 -7.89 -10.70 -7.79
C VAL A 203 -8.70 -9.48 -7.31
N HIS A 204 -8.27 -8.79 -6.25
CA HIS A 204 -8.94 -7.58 -5.78
C HIS A 204 -8.80 -6.39 -6.74
N VAL A 205 -7.62 -6.15 -7.34
CA VAL A 205 -7.43 -5.11 -8.39
C VAL A 205 -8.37 -5.34 -9.58
N GLN A 206 -8.48 -6.58 -10.07
CA GLN A 206 -9.34 -6.91 -11.20
C GLN A 206 -10.83 -6.79 -10.83
N GLY A 207 -11.22 -7.20 -9.62
CA GLY A 207 -12.57 -7.02 -9.09
C GLY A 207 -12.98 -5.55 -9.01
N LEU A 208 -12.14 -4.72 -8.39
CA LEU A 208 -12.37 -3.28 -8.22
C LEU A 208 -12.46 -2.56 -9.57
N ALA A 209 -11.56 -2.88 -10.51
CA ALA A 209 -11.61 -2.38 -11.88
C ALA A 209 -12.94 -2.73 -12.58
N GLN A 210 -13.47 -3.93 -12.34
CA GLN A 210 -14.75 -4.34 -12.92
C GLN A 210 -15.94 -3.65 -12.25
N MET A 211 -15.92 -3.45 -10.92
CA MET A 211 -16.95 -2.70 -10.20
C MET A 211 -17.09 -1.27 -10.72
N VAL A 212 -15.96 -0.57 -10.90
CA VAL A 212 -15.93 0.79 -11.48
C VAL A 212 -16.55 0.82 -12.88
N ARG A 213 -16.19 -0.11 -13.76
CA ARG A 213 -16.76 -0.20 -15.12
C ARG A 213 -18.27 -0.46 -15.10
N VAL A 214 -18.75 -1.35 -14.23
CA VAL A 214 -20.19 -1.65 -14.10
C VAL A 214 -20.95 -0.42 -13.59
N ARG A 215 -20.43 0.25 -12.56
CA ARG A 215 -21.00 1.48 -12.00
C ARG A 215 -21.14 2.57 -13.08
N ARG A 216 -20.06 2.82 -13.85
CA ARG A 216 -20.05 3.74 -15.00
C ARG A 216 -21.08 3.34 -16.07
N SER A 217 -21.10 2.07 -16.48
CA SER A 217 -22.08 1.57 -17.45
C SER A 217 -23.55 1.60 -16.96
N SER A 218 -23.76 1.79 -15.66
CA SER A 218 -25.07 1.99 -15.03
C SER A 218 -25.45 3.47 -14.90
N GLY A 219 -24.71 4.39 -15.54
CA GLY A 219 -24.94 5.84 -15.49
C GLY A 219 -24.31 6.56 -14.29
N ASN A 220 -23.70 5.84 -13.35
CA ASN A 220 -23.00 6.44 -12.21
C ASN A 220 -21.51 6.61 -12.53
N ASN A 221 -21.16 7.78 -13.05
CA ASN A 221 -19.77 8.15 -13.36
C ASN A 221 -19.05 8.88 -12.23
N THR A 222 -19.72 9.21 -11.12
CA THR A 222 -19.08 9.94 -10.02
C THR A 222 -18.10 9.04 -9.28
N ILE A 223 -16.94 9.59 -8.96
CA ILE A 223 -15.89 8.93 -8.18
C ILE A 223 -15.39 9.97 -7.17
N PRO A 224 -15.34 9.67 -5.87
CA PRO A 224 -14.90 10.65 -4.87
C PRO A 224 -13.45 11.07 -5.10
N LEU A 225 -13.16 12.36 -4.90
CA LEU A 225 -11.82 12.90 -5.12
C LEU A 225 -10.77 12.21 -4.22
N TRP A 226 -11.14 11.84 -2.98
CA TRP A 226 -10.27 11.06 -2.10
C TRP A 226 -9.90 9.68 -2.66
N PHE A 227 -10.72 9.07 -3.51
CA PHE A 227 -10.43 7.77 -4.13
C PHE A 227 -9.43 7.93 -5.29
N CYS A 228 -9.54 9.02 -6.06
CA CYS A 228 -8.53 9.41 -7.03
C CYS A 228 -7.21 9.80 -6.33
N ASP A 229 -7.25 10.60 -5.26
CA ASP A 229 -6.10 10.92 -4.41
C ASP A 229 -5.40 9.65 -3.89
N PHE A 230 -6.18 8.69 -3.38
CA PHE A 230 -5.67 7.42 -2.89
C PHE A 230 -4.98 6.64 -4.00
N LEU A 231 -5.51 6.65 -5.22
CA LEU A 231 -4.96 5.90 -6.33
C LEU A 231 -3.81 6.61 -7.04
N LEU A 232 -3.73 7.94 -6.99
CA LEU A 232 -2.49 8.64 -7.30
C LEU A 232 -1.44 8.34 -6.22
N TYR A 233 -1.74 8.49 -4.93
CA TYR A 233 -0.78 8.22 -3.85
C TYR A 233 -0.32 6.75 -3.78
N ASP A 234 -1.19 5.78 -4.07
CA ASP A 234 -0.89 4.34 -4.10
C ASP A 234 -0.25 3.92 -5.42
N SER A 235 -0.80 4.36 -6.57
CA SER A 235 -0.25 3.96 -7.87
C SER A 235 1.03 4.71 -8.19
N ILE A 236 1.21 5.97 -7.79
CA ILE A 236 2.51 6.64 -7.84
C ILE A 236 3.41 6.02 -6.79
N GLY A 237 2.94 5.93 -5.54
CA GLY A 237 3.60 5.32 -4.36
C GLY A 237 4.03 3.85 -4.49
N HIS A 238 3.59 3.15 -5.54
CA HIS A 238 4.07 1.83 -5.91
C HIS A 238 4.59 1.74 -7.36
N THR A 239 4.07 2.50 -8.33
CA THR A 239 4.59 2.44 -9.72
C THR A 239 5.93 3.15 -9.85
N ILE A 240 6.20 4.26 -9.15
CA ILE A 240 7.56 4.84 -9.11
C ILE A 240 8.51 3.97 -8.27
N PHE A 241 7.99 3.42 -7.19
CA PHE A 241 8.77 2.90 -6.06
C PHE A 241 9.06 1.39 -6.13
N SER A 242 8.18 0.57 -6.74
CA SER A 242 8.37 -0.88 -6.81
C SER A 242 8.09 -1.46 -8.20
N ALA A 243 9.08 -2.14 -8.80
CA ALA A 243 8.96 -2.75 -10.12
C ALA A 243 8.02 -3.97 -10.19
N GLY A 244 7.62 -4.53 -9.03
CA GLY A 244 6.92 -5.83 -8.96
C GLY A 244 5.40 -5.80 -9.09
N TYR A 245 4.75 -4.64 -9.00
CA TYR A 245 3.28 -4.54 -8.89
C TYR A 245 2.70 -3.49 -9.82
N SER A 246 1.48 -3.74 -10.30
CA SER A 246 0.76 -2.80 -11.17
C SER A 246 -0.67 -2.57 -10.68
N ASN A 247 -1.14 -1.33 -10.84
CA ASN A 247 -2.55 -0.94 -10.72
C ASN A 247 -3.21 -0.72 -12.10
N LEU A 248 -2.52 -1.08 -13.21
CA LEU A 248 -2.96 -0.88 -14.60
C LEU A 248 -4.45 -1.18 -14.86
N PRO A 249 -5.04 -2.33 -14.45
CA PRO A 249 -6.45 -2.61 -14.74
C PRO A 249 -7.41 -1.62 -14.08
N LEU A 250 -7.04 -1.11 -12.90
CA LEU A 250 -7.81 -0.16 -12.10
C LEU A 250 -7.64 1.27 -12.63
N ILE A 251 -6.41 1.68 -12.95
CA ILE A 251 -6.13 2.96 -13.64
C ILE A 251 -6.95 3.03 -14.94
N GLN A 252 -6.89 1.99 -15.79
CA GLN A 252 -7.69 1.89 -17.02
C GLN A 252 -9.21 1.91 -16.80
N ALA A 253 -9.70 1.44 -15.65
CA ALA A 253 -11.13 1.52 -15.33
C ALA A 253 -11.58 2.93 -14.91
N LEU A 254 -10.62 3.75 -14.45
CA LEU A 254 -10.87 5.02 -13.77
C LEU A 254 -10.56 6.27 -14.61
N ARG A 255 -9.71 6.17 -15.64
CA ARG A 255 -9.45 7.28 -16.57
C ARG A 255 -10.76 7.98 -16.95
N ASN A 256 -10.87 9.26 -16.65
CA ASN A 256 -11.57 10.20 -17.52
C ASN A 256 -10.58 10.62 -18.63
N GLU A 257 -11.04 11.43 -19.59
CA GLU A 257 -10.18 11.87 -20.70
C GLU A 257 -9.15 12.93 -20.28
N ASP A 258 -9.40 13.62 -19.15
CA ASP A 258 -8.58 14.72 -18.61
C ASP A 258 -7.63 14.33 -17.45
N ASP A 259 -7.61 13.06 -17.01
CA ASP A 259 -6.71 12.60 -15.94
C ASP A 259 -5.25 12.41 -16.46
N PRO A 260 -4.21 12.72 -15.65
CA PRO A 260 -2.82 12.51 -16.03
C PRO A 260 -2.53 11.04 -16.36
N ASP A 261 -1.76 10.79 -17.42
CA ASP A 261 -1.61 9.43 -17.94
C ASP A 261 -0.67 8.59 -17.05
N GLN A 262 -0.91 7.28 -17.05
CA GLN A 262 0.06 6.32 -16.54
C GLN A 262 1.41 6.43 -17.27
N ALA A 263 1.42 6.92 -18.51
CA ALA A 263 2.63 7.29 -19.23
C ALA A 263 3.48 8.32 -18.46
N ASP A 264 2.87 9.32 -17.84
CA ASP A 264 3.58 10.38 -17.09
C ASP A 264 4.18 9.84 -15.79
N VAL A 265 3.41 9.05 -15.03
CA VAL A 265 3.91 8.36 -13.83
C VAL A 265 5.07 7.39 -14.17
N ALA A 266 4.97 6.69 -15.30
CA ALA A 266 6.01 5.79 -15.77
C ALA A 266 7.26 6.53 -16.29
N LYS A 267 7.08 7.70 -16.91
CA LYS A 267 8.13 8.61 -17.40
C LYS A 267 8.94 9.18 -16.23
N VAL A 268 8.27 9.69 -15.19
CA VAL A 268 8.91 10.17 -13.96
C VAL A 268 9.73 9.05 -13.31
N ARG A 269 9.18 7.82 -13.14
CA ARG A 269 9.99 6.68 -12.66
C ARG A 269 11.23 6.46 -13.52
N LEU A 270 11.05 6.39 -14.85
CA LEU A 270 12.12 5.99 -15.75
C LEU A 270 13.25 7.03 -15.75
N GLY A 271 12.92 8.32 -15.71
CA GLY A 271 13.90 9.39 -15.53
C GLY A 271 14.60 9.31 -14.18
N ILE A 272 13.88 9.17 -13.05
CA ILE A 272 14.51 9.05 -11.71
C ILE A 272 15.48 7.85 -11.66
N ASN A 273 15.13 6.71 -12.26
CA ASN A 273 16.04 5.55 -12.30
C ASN A 273 17.24 5.76 -13.23
N LYS A 274 17.08 6.45 -14.36
CA LYS A 274 18.20 6.85 -15.23
C LYS A 274 19.12 7.86 -14.54
N LEU A 275 18.55 8.87 -13.89
CA LEU A 275 19.27 9.88 -13.11
C LEU A 275 20.21 9.21 -12.10
N ARG A 276 19.72 8.22 -11.36
CA ARG A 276 20.54 7.43 -10.42
C ARG A 276 21.67 6.67 -11.12
N GLN A 277 21.40 6.03 -12.25
CA GLN A 277 22.42 5.33 -13.02
C GLN A 277 23.52 6.30 -13.50
N SER A 278 23.14 7.45 -14.08
CA SER A 278 24.08 8.50 -14.49
C SER A 278 24.90 9.06 -13.31
N ILE A 279 24.29 9.17 -12.12
CA ILE A 279 24.96 9.59 -10.88
C ILE A 279 25.97 8.53 -10.40
N ASP A 280 25.57 7.27 -10.32
CA ASP A 280 26.46 6.17 -9.90
C ASP A 280 27.61 5.98 -10.92
N GLU A 281 27.35 6.16 -12.22
CA GLU A 281 28.36 6.18 -13.30
C GLU A 281 29.32 7.37 -13.15
N TYR A 282 28.82 8.58 -12.83
CA TYR A 282 29.66 9.77 -12.62
C TYR A 282 30.67 9.59 -11.48
N TYR A 283 30.27 8.96 -10.37
CA TYR A 283 31.17 8.72 -9.23
C TYR A 283 32.02 7.46 -9.34
N THR A 284 31.74 6.55 -10.28
CA THR A 284 32.60 5.39 -10.58
C THR A 284 33.57 5.62 -11.74
N SER A 285 33.33 6.65 -12.56
CA SER A 285 34.30 7.17 -13.54
C SER A 285 35.55 7.73 -12.86
N SER A 286 36.73 7.31 -13.33
CA SER A 286 38.02 7.89 -12.90
C SER A 286 38.30 9.28 -13.50
N ALA A 287 37.44 9.76 -14.41
CA ALA A 287 37.53 11.08 -15.01
C ALA A 287 36.28 11.90 -14.63
N LEU A 288 36.47 12.91 -13.79
CA LEU A 288 35.45 13.91 -13.48
C LEU A 288 35.16 14.73 -14.74
N ARG A 289 33.91 14.68 -15.21
CA ARG A 289 33.44 15.32 -16.44
C ARG A 289 32.42 16.40 -16.10
N GLN A 290 32.83 17.65 -16.19
CA GLN A 290 31.99 18.81 -15.85
C GLN A 290 30.76 18.92 -16.78
N ASP A 291 30.90 18.46 -18.03
CA ASP A 291 29.83 18.21 -18.98
C ASP A 291 28.76 17.23 -18.45
N VAL A 292 29.16 16.09 -17.88
CA VAL A 292 28.24 15.11 -17.30
C VAL A 292 27.56 15.67 -16.04
N ALA A 293 28.28 16.41 -15.20
CA ALA A 293 27.72 17.06 -14.02
C ALA A 293 26.59 18.07 -14.37
N ILE A 294 26.75 18.82 -15.46
CA ILE A 294 25.73 19.73 -15.98
C ILE A 294 24.51 18.97 -16.53
N VAL A 295 24.73 17.88 -17.29
CA VAL A 295 23.64 17.03 -17.81
C VAL A 295 22.81 16.40 -16.68
N ILE A 296 23.44 15.97 -15.59
CA ILE A 296 22.75 15.45 -14.41
C ILE A 296 21.90 16.56 -13.75
N GLY A 297 22.41 17.79 -13.67
CA GLY A 297 21.64 18.95 -13.18
C GLY A 297 20.38 19.22 -14.01
N PHE A 298 20.48 19.24 -15.34
CA PHE A 298 19.32 19.42 -16.21
C PHE A 298 18.29 18.27 -16.11
N GLU A 299 18.73 17.02 -15.91
CA GLU A 299 17.81 15.89 -15.70
C GLU A 299 17.06 16.00 -14.36
N VAL A 300 17.68 16.58 -13.32
CA VAL A 300 17.01 16.94 -12.06
C VAL A 300 15.94 17.99 -12.31
N GLU A 301 16.29 19.14 -12.90
CA GLU A 301 15.34 20.23 -13.17
C GLU A 301 14.15 19.76 -14.04
N ARG A 302 14.42 18.94 -15.06
CA ARG A 302 13.39 18.32 -15.92
C ARG A 302 12.44 17.42 -15.12
N LEU A 303 12.97 16.63 -14.17
CA LEU A 303 12.16 15.75 -13.33
C LEU A 303 11.38 16.51 -12.26
N GLN A 304 11.92 17.59 -11.71
CA GLN A 304 11.20 18.49 -10.81
C GLN A 304 9.97 19.08 -11.53
N PHE A 305 10.14 19.62 -12.74
CA PHE A 305 9.05 20.17 -13.55
C PHE A 305 7.98 19.12 -13.93
N GLU A 306 8.37 17.87 -14.21
CA GLU A 306 7.42 16.79 -14.47
C GLU A 306 6.63 16.38 -13.21
N ILE A 307 7.25 16.47 -12.03
CA ILE A 307 6.60 16.24 -10.74
C ILE A 307 5.68 17.40 -10.34
N ASP A 308 6.06 18.65 -10.61
CA ASP A 308 5.19 19.83 -10.46
C ASP A 308 3.96 19.73 -11.38
N THR A 309 4.16 19.34 -12.64
CA THR A 309 3.07 19.14 -13.62
C THR A 309 2.11 18.04 -13.18
N LEU A 310 2.64 16.94 -12.61
CA LEU A 310 1.85 15.78 -12.20
C LEU A 310 1.13 15.96 -10.85
N LEU A 311 1.71 16.72 -9.90
CA LEU A 311 1.25 16.78 -8.51
C LEU A 311 1.02 18.19 -7.95
N GLY A 312 1.56 19.25 -8.56
CA GLY A 312 1.57 20.60 -8.01
C GLY A 312 0.19 21.26 -7.93
N ASN A 313 -0.71 20.95 -8.87
CA ASN A 313 -2.09 21.47 -8.89
C ASN A 313 -3.05 20.80 -7.88
N GLN A 314 -2.56 19.90 -7.02
CA GLN A 314 -3.42 19.02 -6.22
C GLN A 314 -3.53 19.42 -4.74
N GLU A 315 -4.63 19.01 -4.12
CA GLU A 315 -4.94 19.29 -2.72
C GLU A 315 -3.99 18.61 -1.72
N ASN A 316 -4.10 19.00 -0.44
CA ASN A 316 -3.17 18.71 0.65
C ASN A 316 -2.72 17.24 0.76
N TYR A 317 -3.55 16.27 0.37
CA TYR A 317 -3.31 14.84 0.57
C TYR A 317 -2.05 14.34 -0.14
N ILE A 318 -1.78 14.75 -1.39
CA ILE A 318 -0.57 14.31 -2.13
C ILE A 318 0.62 15.27 -1.98
N ARG A 319 0.46 16.41 -1.30
CA ARG A 319 1.54 17.41 -1.11
C ARG A 319 2.73 16.85 -0.34
N SER A 320 2.50 15.93 0.59
CA SER A 320 3.57 15.23 1.30
C SER A 320 4.42 14.34 0.36
N LEU A 321 3.80 13.73 -0.66
CA LEU A 321 4.49 12.93 -1.68
C LEU A 321 5.23 13.83 -2.68
N HIS A 322 4.59 14.91 -3.13
CA HIS A 322 5.20 15.96 -3.96
C HIS A 322 6.47 16.52 -3.32
N ASN A 323 6.35 17.08 -2.10
CA ASN A 323 7.48 17.72 -1.41
C ASN A 323 8.60 16.72 -1.10
N SER A 324 8.26 15.46 -0.83
CA SER A 324 9.27 14.38 -0.67
C SER A 324 9.98 14.04 -1.98
N LEU A 325 9.28 14.01 -3.13
CA LEU A 325 9.90 13.78 -4.43
C LEU A 325 10.82 14.94 -4.85
N GLN A 326 10.36 16.19 -4.64
CA GLN A 326 11.17 17.40 -4.90
C GLN A 326 12.45 17.40 -4.05
N LEU A 327 12.33 17.21 -2.73
CA LEU A 327 13.50 17.08 -1.84
C LEU A 327 14.41 15.91 -2.22
N PHE A 328 13.84 14.77 -2.59
CA PHE A 328 14.63 13.59 -2.93
C PHE A 328 15.50 13.80 -4.18
N LEU A 329 14.97 14.50 -5.20
CA LEU A 329 15.76 14.90 -6.38
C LEU A 329 16.93 15.83 -5.99
N LEU A 330 16.66 16.87 -5.20
CA LEU A 330 17.68 17.80 -4.69
C LEU A 330 18.72 17.10 -3.78
N LEU A 331 18.35 16.01 -3.11
CA LEU A 331 19.25 15.21 -2.26
C LEU A 331 20.10 14.20 -3.03
N LEU A 332 19.64 13.70 -4.19
CA LEU A 332 20.46 12.87 -5.09
C LEU A 332 21.62 13.67 -5.69
N TRP A 333 21.34 14.92 -6.06
CA TRP A 333 22.29 15.82 -6.72
C TRP A 333 22.22 17.24 -6.13
N PRO A 334 22.87 17.47 -4.97
CA PRO A 334 22.85 18.77 -4.32
C PRO A 334 23.69 19.80 -5.10
N VAL A 335 23.00 20.71 -5.78
CA VAL A 335 23.58 21.97 -6.28
C VAL A 335 24.03 22.83 -5.07
N GLU A 336 25.06 23.66 -5.26
CA GLU A 336 26.01 24.14 -4.22
C GLU A 336 25.47 25.01 -3.07
N GLU A 337 24.15 25.15 -2.88
CA GLU A 337 23.52 25.96 -1.83
C GLU A 337 22.74 25.08 -0.81
N PRO A 338 23.36 24.67 0.32
CA PRO A 338 22.69 23.87 1.35
C PRO A 338 21.42 24.50 1.93
N SER A 339 21.34 25.83 1.92
CA SER A 339 20.19 26.62 2.36
C SER A 339 18.91 26.32 1.56
N ARG A 340 19.00 25.83 0.32
CA ARG A 340 17.83 25.47 -0.52
C ARG A 340 17.01 24.31 0.05
N LEU A 341 17.59 23.49 0.92
CA LEU A 341 16.90 22.32 1.49
C LEU A 341 16.08 22.65 2.74
N GLU A 342 16.37 23.76 3.43
CA GLU A 342 15.78 24.06 4.74
C GLU A 342 14.28 24.38 4.66
N VAL A 343 13.88 25.23 3.71
CA VAL A 343 12.46 25.60 3.53
C VAL A 343 11.62 24.40 3.06
N PRO A 344 11.98 23.64 2.00
CA PRO A 344 11.17 22.50 1.58
C PRO A 344 11.13 21.35 2.62
N ALA A 345 12.15 21.21 3.48
CA ALA A 345 12.12 20.27 4.61
C ALA A 345 11.06 20.65 5.64
N GLU A 346 10.94 21.94 5.98
CA GLU A 346 9.89 22.44 6.87
C GLU A 346 8.50 22.39 6.20
N GLU A 347 8.39 22.66 4.90
CA GLU A 347 7.14 22.44 4.15
C GLU A 347 6.72 20.97 4.13
N LEU A 348 7.66 20.03 3.97
CA LEU A 348 7.38 18.59 4.06
C LEU A 348 6.90 18.20 5.46
N LYS A 349 7.54 18.70 6.52
CA LYS A 349 7.06 18.54 7.91
C LYS A 349 5.63 19.06 8.06
N ASN A 350 5.34 20.26 7.58
CA ASN A 350 3.99 20.84 7.65
C ASN A 350 2.95 20.07 6.80
N ALA A 351 3.34 19.48 5.67
CA ALA A 351 2.50 18.60 4.87
C ALA A 351 2.27 17.21 5.50
N LEU A 352 3.25 16.67 6.22
CA LEU A 352 3.13 15.41 6.99
C LEU A 352 2.38 15.60 8.32
N LEU A 353 2.32 16.82 8.84
CA LEU A 353 1.47 17.21 9.97
C LEU A 353 0.00 17.41 9.57
N GLN A 354 -0.34 17.49 8.28
CA GLN A 354 -1.75 17.49 7.87
C GLN A 354 -2.37 16.10 8.10
N PRO A 355 -3.60 15.99 8.61
CA PRO A 355 -4.26 14.71 8.81
C PRO A 355 -4.64 14.07 7.47
N HIS A 356 -3.88 13.05 7.04
CA HIS A 356 -4.22 12.28 5.84
C HIS A 356 -5.49 11.44 6.04
N ILE A 357 -6.22 11.30 4.95
CA ILE A 357 -7.54 10.66 4.84
C ILE A 357 -7.46 9.12 4.98
N ARG A 358 -6.27 8.50 4.82
CA ARG A 358 -6.09 7.04 4.73
C ARG A 358 -5.45 6.43 5.96
N LEU A 359 -6.24 5.87 6.88
CA LEU A 359 -5.72 5.11 8.03
C LEU A 359 -4.78 3.95 7.63
N CYS A 360 -5.13 3.25 6.55
CA CYS A 360 -4.36 2.13 6.03
C CYS A 360 -3.33 2.59 4.99
N SER A 361 -2.43 3.51 5.35
CA SER A 361 -1.37 4.01 4.46
C SER A 361 -0.11 3.12 4.50
N SER A 362 0.91 3.50 3.71
CA SER A 362 2.20 2.82 3.74
C SER A 362 3.14 3.45 4.74
N ALA A 363 3.30 2.77 5.88
CA ALA A 363 4.37 3.06 6.84
C ALA A 363 5.77 2.94 6.18
N GLN A 364 5.92 2.16 5.09
CA GLN A 364 7.18 2.09 4.34
C GLN A 364 7.44 3.39 3.57
N LEU A 365 6.42 3.94 2.92
CA LEU A 365 6.51 5.23 2.25
C LEU A 365 6.70 6.36 3.26
N LEU A 366 5.97 6.36 4.38
CA LEU A 366 6.13 7.34 5.45
C LEU A 366 7.55 7.30 6.05
N VAL A 367 8.13 6.11 6.32
CA VAL A 367 9.53 5.98 6.74
C VAL A 367 10.47 6.62 5.71
N TRP A 368 10.28 6.40 4.41
CA TRP A 368 11.07 7.06 3.37
C TRP A 368 10.89 8.60 3.37
N GLN A 369 9.65 9.10 3.44
CA GLN A 369 9.37 10.54 3.50
C GLN A 369 10.05 11.21 4.71
N LEU A 370 10.04 10.54 5.87
CA LEU A 370 10.70 11.02 7.07
C LEU A 370 12.24 10.97 6.96
N PHE A 371 12.83 9.95 6.32
CA PHE A 371 14.27 9.91 6.04
C PHE A 371 14.70 11.00 5.04
N VAL A 372 13.90 11.27 4.01
CA VAL A 372 14.10 12.39 3.07
C VAL A 372 14.08 13.73 3.80
N GLY A 373 13.05 13.97 4.62
CA GLY A 373 12.93 15.19 5.41
C GLY A 373 14.09 15.38 6.40
N ALA A 374 14.48 14.34 7.14
CA ALA A 374 15.65 14.38 8.01
C ALA A 374 16.97 14.65 7.25
N ALA A 375 17.14 14.11 6.04
CA ALA A 375 18.36 14.32 5.24
C ALA A 375 18.43 15.72 4.58
N ALA A 376 17.30 16.42 4.48
CA ALA A 376 17.20 17.79 3.98
C ALA A 376 17.19 18.84 5.11
N ALA A 377 16.72 18.49 6.30
CA ALA A 377 16.62 19.40 7.43
C ALA A 377 17.99 19.93 7.90
N LYS A 378 18.02 21.19 8.32
CA LYS A 378 19.21 21.83 8.90
C LYS A 378 19.68 21.06 10.14
N GLN A 379 20.99 20.87 10.27
CA GLN A 379 21.58 20.30 11.48
C GLN A 379 21.17 21.11 12.73
N GLN A 380 20.89 20.41 13.84
CA GLN A 380 20.45 20.98 15.12
C GLN A 380 19.14 21.80 15.07
N SER A 381 18.29 21.62 14.05
CA SER A 381 16.98 22.29 13.96
C SER A 381 15.84 21.52 14.63
N GLU A 382 14.78 22.23 15.03
CA GLU A 382 13.51 21.63 15.44
C GLU A 382 12.89 20.75 14.34
N THR A 383 13.07 21.14 13.07
CA THR A 383 12.66 20.36 11.89
C THR A 383 13.31 18.97 11.89
N LEU A 384 14.63 18.91 12.06
CA LEU A 384 15.37 17.64 12.16
C LEU A 384 14.94 16.83 13.39
N ALA A 385 14.87 17.46 14.56
CA ALA A 385 14.47 16.81 15.81
C ALA A 385 13.06 16.19 15.73
N TRP A 386 12.14 16.84 15.01
CA TRP A 386 10.79 16.32 14.72
C TRP A 386 10.85 15.07 13.82
N PHE A 387 11.60 15.11 12.71
CA PHE A 387 11.74 13.97 11.81
C PHE A 387 12.40 12.76 12.52
N VAL A 388 13.47 12.98 13.28
CA VAL A 388 14.18 11.94 14.05
C VAL A 388 13.28 11.34 15.13
N THR A 389 12.55 12.17 15.88
CA THR A 389 11.60 11.69 16.89
C THR A 389 10.47 10.87 16.25
N ARG A 390 9.92 11.32 15.12
CA ARG A 390 8.84 10.60 14.43
C ARG A 390 9.33 9.30 13.79
N LEU A 391 10.57 9.24 13.29
CA LEU A 391 11.22 7.99 12.87
C LEU A 391 11.36 7.01 14.05
N ARG A 392 11.81 7.48 15.23
CA ARG A 392 11.91 6.63 16.43
C ARG A 392 10.57 6.03 16.81
N GLU A 393 9.52 6.85 16.91
CA GLU A 393 8.16 6.40 17.22
C GLU A 393 7.67 5.33 16.22
N LEU A 394 7.76 5.63 14.92
CA LEU A 394 7.25 4.76 13.87
C LEU A 394 8.03 3.45 13.77
N LEU A 395 9.37 3.48 13.82
CA LEU A 395 10.21 2.28 13.73
C LEU A 395 10.13 1.41 15.01
N THR A 396 10.06 2.05 16.19
CA THR A 396 9.78 1.36 17.47
C THR A 396 8.45 0.64 17.40
N SER A 397 7.41 1.31 16.89
CA SER A 397 6.11 0.69 16.64
C SER A 397 6.27 -0.53 15.71
N MET A 398 6.84 -0.37 14.53
CA MET A 398 6.99 -1.45 13.53
C MET A 398 7.90 -2.62 13.99
N SER A 399 8.55 -2.50 15.15
CA SER A 399 9.51 -3.46 15.69
C SER A 399 10.75 -3.62 14.78
N VAL A 400 11.17 -2.48 14.22
CA VAL A 400 12.31 -2.35 13.31
C VAL A 400 13.54 -1.96 14.12
N THR A 401 14.36 -2.96 14.41
CA THR A 401 15.46 -2.90 15.39
C THR A 401 16.85 -2.98 14.76
N GLY A 402 16.97 -2.80 13.44
CA GLY A 402 18.22 -3.01 12.73
C GLY A 402 18.19 -2.49 11.29
N TRP A 403 19.36 -2.09 10.81
CA TRP A 403 19.52 -1.41 9.51
C TRP A 403 19.05 -2.24 8.32
N ASP A 404 19.24 -3.57 8.34
CA ASP A 404 18.86 -4.43 7.20
C ASP A 404 17.34 -4.44 6.95
N LYS A 405 16.53 -4.38 8.02
CA LYS A 405 15.08 -4.19 7.93
C LYS A 405 14.71 -2.82 7.35
N ILE A 406 15.54 -1.80 7.57
CA ILE A 406 15.35 -0.46 7.00
C ILE A 406 15.76 -0.44 5.54
N LEU A 407 16.84 -1.14 5.17
CA LEU A 407 17.20 -1.39 3.76
C LEU A 407 16.07 -2.11 3.02
N GLU A 408 15.43 -3.12 3.63
CA GLU A 408 14.23 -3.76 3.06
C GLU A 408 13.06 -2.77 2.88
N ILE A 409 12.80 -1.91 3.87
CA ILE A 409 11.72 -0.91 3.81
C ILE A 409 11.99 0.13 2.71
N LEU A 410 13.20 0.70 2.68
CA LEU A 410 13.62 1.68 1.68
C LEU A 410 13.62 1.05 0.28
N THR A 411 14.12 -0.18 0.10
CA THR A 411 14.14 -0.87 -1.21
C THR A 411 12.75 -1.23 -1.73
N ARG A 412 11.73 -1.30 -0.86
CA ARG A 412 10.31 -1.45 -1.26
C ARG A 412 9.62 -0.10 -1.52
N ALA A 413 10.11 0.97 -0.87
CA ALA A 413 9.77 2.36 -1.14
C ALA A 413 10.74 2.92 -2.19
N PHE A 414 11.66 3.82 -1.84
CA PHE A 414 12.71 4.26 -2.77
C PHE A 414 14.12 3.85 -2.32
N THR A 415 14.84 3.12 -3.17
CA THR A 415 16.28 2.87 -3.00
C THR A 415 17.06 4.14 -3.36
N PRO A 416 17.69 4.86 -2.43
CA PRO A 416 18.58 5.98 -2.78
C PRO A 416 19.81 5.54 -3.60
N ASP A 417 20.63 6.49 -4.04
CA ASP A 417 22.00 6.19 -4.47
C ASP A 417 22.90 5.85 -3.26
N ALA A 418 24.14 5.40 -3.50
CA ALA A 418 25.06 5.01 -2.44
C ALA A 418 25.36 6.13 -1.40
N ARG A 419 25.42 7.40 -1.83
CA ARG A 419 25.79 8.54 -0.96
C ARG A 419 24.59 9.02 -0.14
N LEU A 420 23.40 9.12 -0.72
CA LEU A 420 22.18 9.41 0.04
C LEU A 420 21.80 8.25 0.98
N LEU A 421 22.12 6.99 0.62
CA LEU A 421 21.99 5.86 1.53
C LEU A 421 22.89 5.99 2.77
N ALA A 422 24.11 6.50 2.59
CA ALA A 422 25.02 6.76 3.71
C ALA A 422 24.45 7.86 4.65
N ARG A 423 23.87 8.94 4.11
CA ARG A 423 23.15 9.95 4.91
C ARG A 423 21.99 9.33 5.72
N PHE A 424 21.16 8.50 5.08
CA PHE A 424 20.07 7.80 5.78
C PHE A 424 20.60 6.86 6.88
N LYS A 425 21.79 6.26 6.71
CA LYS A 425 22.43 5.44 7.74
C LYS A 425 22.87 6.27 8.96
N THR A 426 23.38 7.49 8.76
CA THR A 426 23.69 8.42 9.85
C THR A 426 22.44 8.81 10.63
N ILE A 427 21.34 9.15 9.93
CA ILE A 427 20.05 9.46 10.56
C ILE A 427 19.51 8.25 11.36
N TRP A 428 19.66 7.03 10.84
CA TRP A 428 19.31 5.82 11.58
C TRP A 428 20.13 5.65 12.86
N GLN A 429 21.43 5.98 12.85
CA GLN A 429 22.26 5.93 14.06
C GLN A 429 21.76 6.95 15.10
N GLU A 430 21.40 8.17 14.69
CA GLU A 430 20.80 9.17 15.57
C GLU A 430 19.47 8.68 16.18
N VAL A 431 18.59 8.10 15.36
CA VAL A 431 17.29 7.51 15.77
C VAL A 431 17.44 6.30 16.70
N TYR A 432 18.55 5.56 16.63
CA TYR A 432 18.79 4.34 17.42
C TYR A 432 19.53 4.59 18.74
N TYR A 433 20.39 5.62 18.80
CA TYR A 433 21.17 5.95 19.99
C TYR A 433 20.61 7.09 20.85
N SER A 434 19.61 7.81 20.35
CA SER A 434 18.89 8.89 21.05
C SER A 434 17.47 8.46 21.40
#